data_AF-A0A961VA58-F1
#
_entry.id   AF-A0A961VA58-F1
#
_cell.length_a   1.000
_cell.length_b   1.000
_cell.length_c   1.000
_cell.angle_alpha   90.00
_cell.angle_beta   90.00
_cell.angle_gamma   90.00
#
_symmetry.space_group_name_H-M   'P 1'
#
loop_
_entity.id
_entity.type
_entity.pdbx_description
1 polymer ?
#
loop_
_entity_poly.entity_id
_entity_poly.type
_entity_poly.pdbx_seq_one_letter_code
_entity_poly.pdbx_strand_id
1 'polypeptide(L)' 'MRRFLAGLLLALVLAGPAHAVNPDEVLSDPALEARARHLSEGLRCLVCQNQSIDD' A
#
# COMPACT_ATOMS: atom_id res chain seq x y z
N MET A 1 -12.29 16.11 26.12
CA MET A 1 -11.12 15.22 26.09
C MET A 1 -11.46 13.75 26.33
N ARG A 2 -12.10 13.37 27.46
CA ARG A 2 -12.40 11.95 27.76
C ARG A 2 -13.27 11.23 26.71
N ARG A 3 -14.24 11.92 26.12
CA ARG A 3 -15.08 11.39 25.02
C ARG A 3 -14.29 11.17 23.71
N PHE A 4 -13.34 12.06 23.42
CA PHE A 4 -12.46 11.92 22.25
C PHE A 4 -11.49 10.75 22.43
N LEU A 5 -10.92 10.59 23.63
CA LEU A 5 -10.08 9.44 23.97
C LEU A 5 -10.84 8.12 23.85
N ALA A 6 -12.08 8.06 24.35
CA ALA A 6 -12.93 6.88 24.20
C ALA A 6 -13.24 6.57 22.73
N GLY A 7 -13.53 7.60 21.92
CA GLY A 7 -13.75 7.43 20.48
C GLY A 7 -12.51 6.93 19.73
N LEU A 8 -11.32 7.46 20.06
CA LEU A 8 -10.06 7.02 19.46
C LEU A 8 -9.72 5.58 19.83
N LEU A 9 -9.90 5.20 21.11
CA LEU A 9 -9.68 3.83 21.57
C LEU A 9 -10.64 2.84 20.90
N LEU A 10 -11.91 3.21 20.75
CA LEU A 10 -12.88 2.39 20.04
C LEU A 10 -12.51 2.22 18.56
N ALA A 11 -12.04 3.28 17.90
CA ALA A 11 -11.58 3.21 16.51
C ALA A 11 -10.36 2.29 16.35
N LEU A 12 -9.41 2.32 17.30
CA LEU A 12 -8.26 1.43 17.30
C LEU A 12 -8.66 -0.04 17.48
N VAL A 13 -9.63 -0.33 18.36
CA VAL A 13 -10.15 -1.69 18.57
C VAL A 13 -10.88 -2.22 17.33
N LEU A 14 -11.52 -1.34 16.57
CA LEU A 14 -12.25 -1.69 15.35
C LEU A 14 -11.37 -1.72 14.08
N ALA A 15 -10.10 -1.34 14.17
CA ALA A 15 -9.18 -1.38 13.03
C ALA A 15 -8.81 -2.84 12.73
N GLY A 16 -9.31 -3.38 11.61
CA GLY A 16 -8.95 -4.70 11.10
C GLY A 16 -7.63 -4.70 10.31
N PRO A 17 -7.09 -5.89 9.96
CA PRO A 17 -5.89 -5.99 9.15
C PRO A 17 -6.11 -5.41 7.75
N ALA A 18 -5.15 -4.63 7.26
CA ALA A 18 -5.09 -4.22 5.87
C ALA A 18 -4.24 -5.23 5.09
N HIS A 19 -4.82 -5.87 4.07
CA HIS A 19 -4.09 -6.79 3.21
C HIS A 19 -3.26 -6.01 2.20
N ALA A 20 -1.96 -6.30 2.14
CA ALA A 20 -1.09 -5.78 1.10
C ALA A 20 -1.28 -6.58 -0.20
N VAL A 21 -1.08 -5.90 -1.33
CA VAL A 21 -1.05 -6.53 -2.66
C VAL A 21 0.37 -7.03 -2.96
N ASN A 22 0.49 -8.16 -3.63
CA ASN A 22 1.76 -8.64 -4.16
C ASN A 22 2.08 -7.98 -5.51
N PRO A 23 3.36 -7.82 -5.88
CA PRO A 23 3.76 -7.19 -7.15
C PRO A 23 3.28 -7.97 -8.39
N ASP A 24 3.08 -9.28 -8.27
CA ASP A 24 2.57 -10.14 -9.35
C ASP A 24 1.03 -10.12 -9.46
N GLU A 25 0.34 -9.49 -8.51
CA GLU A 25 -1.12 -9.36 -8.52
C GLU A 25 -1.54 -8.14 -9.33
N VAL A 26 -2.65 -8.28 -10.07
CA VAL A 26 -3.26 -7.16 -10.80
C VAL A 26 -4.42 -6.61 -9.97
N LEU A 27 -4.40 -5.30 -9.70
CA LEU A 27 -5.48 -4.65 -8.96
C LEU A 27 -6.80 -4.70 -9.75
N SER A 28 -7.90 -4.87 -9.01
CA SER A 28 -9.25 -4.92 -9.59
C SER A 28 -9.72 -3.58 -10.17
N ASP A 29 -9.22 -2.46 -9.64
CA ASP A 29 -9.47 -1.12 -10.19
C ASP A 29 -8.35 -0.75 -11.19
N PRO A 30 -8.67 -0.61 -12.49
CA PRO A 30 -7.69 -0.29 -13.52
C PRO A 30 -6.95 1.03 -13.28
N ALA A 31 -7.61 2.02 -12.66
CA ALA A 31 -6.97 3.30 -12.36
C ALA A 31 -5.92 3.14 -11.24
N LEU A 32 -6.19 2.28 -10.26
CA LEU A 32 -5.22 1.97 -9.19
C LEU A 32 -4.06 1.11 -9.71
N GLU A 33 -4.32 0.15 -10.60
CA GLU A 33 -3.26 -0.65 -11.24
C GLU A 33 -2.31 0.24 -12.06
N ALA A 34 -2.87 1.12 -12.92
CA ALA A 34 -2.05 2.03 -13.73
C ALA A 34 -1.17 2.95 -12.87
N ARG A 35 -1.71 3.42 -11.75
CA ARG A 35 -0.94 4.19 -10.77
C ARG A 35 0.16 3.34 -10.11
N ALA A 36 -0.14 2.09 -9.75
CA ALA A 36 0.84 1.18 -9.15
C ALA A 36 2.01 0.93 -10.09
N ARG A 37 1.75 0.61 -11.36
CA ARG A 37 2.77 0.41 -12.41
C ARG A 37 3.67 1.64 -12.59
N HIS A 38 3.06 2.81 -12.72
CA HIS A 38 3.80 4.07 -12.84
C HIS A 38 4.71 4.34 -11.62
N LEU A 39 4.29 3.97 -10.41
CA LEU A 39 5.13 4.07 -9.22
C LEU A 39 6.27 3.05 -9.24
N SER A 40 6.00 1.81 -9.62
CA SER A 40 6.99 0.72 -9.71
C SER A 40 8.10 1.04 -10.71
N GLU A 41 7.78 1.61 -11.87
CA GLU A 41 8.76 2.05 -12.88
C GLU A 41 9.83 2.98 -12.29
N GLY A 42 9.42 3.85 -11.35
CA GLY A 42 10.28 4.84 -10.69
C GLY A 42 11.14 4.27 -9.56
N LEU A 43 10.70 3.19 -8.92
CA LEU A 43 11.39 2.56 -7.79
C LEU A 43 12.56 1.71 -8.29
N ARG A 44 13.66 1.67 -7.52
CA ARG A 44 14.90 1.02 -7.95
C ARG A 44 15.35 -0.08 -7.00
N CYS A 45 15.73 -1.22 -7.57
CA CYS A 45 16.25 -2.35 -6.81
C CYS A 45 17.73 -2.13 -6.43
N LEU A 46 18.02 -1.98 -5.13
CA LEU A 46 19.38 -1.76 -4.62
C LEU A 46 20.33 -2.94 -4.87
N VAL A 47 19.80 -4.16 -4.99
CA VAL A 47 20.60 -5.38 -5.23
C VAL A 47 20.68 -5.76 -6.70
N CYS A 48 19.75 -5.25 -7.53
CA CYS A 48 19.63 -5.59 -8.95
C CYS A 48 20.27 -4.50 -9.83
N GLN A 49 21.45 -3.97 -9.46
CA GLN A 49 22.15 -2.91 -10.23
C GLN A 49 21.31 -1.64 -10.48
N ASN A 50 20.43 -1.25 -9.55
CA ASN A 50 19.59 -0.05 -9.68
C ASN A 50 18.62 -0.09 -10.88
N GLN A 51 18.24 -1.30 -11.33
CA GLN A 51 17.15 -1.49 -12.30
C GLN A 51 15.79 -1.07 -11.72
N SER A 52 14.79 -0.87 -12.59
CA SER A 52 13.41 -0.71 -12.13
C SER A 52 12.95 -1.96 -11.38
N ILE A 53 11.97 -1.82 -10.48
CA ILE A 53 11.34 -2.98 -9.83
C ILE A 53 10.16 -3.54 -10.63
N ASP A 54 9.75 -2.87 -11.71
CA ASP A 54 8.74 -3.39 -12.66
C ASP A 54 9.39 -4.30 -13.73
N ASP A 55 10.72 -4.19 -13.91
CA ASP A 55 11.53 -5.03 -14.80
C ASP A 55 11.85 -6.40 -14.16
#